data_AF-A0A5B1B450-F1
#
_entry.id   AF-A0A5B1B450-F1
#
_cell.length_a   1.000
_cell.length_b   1.000
_cell.length_c   1.000
_cell.angle_alpha   90.00
_cell.angle_beta   90.00
_cell.angle_gamma   90.00
#
_symmetry.space_group_name_H-M   'P 1'
#
loop_
_entity.id
_entity.type
_entity.pdbx_description
1 polymer ?
#
loop_
_entity_poly.entity_id
_entity_poly.type
_entity_poly.pdbx_seq_one_letter_code
_entity_poly.pdbx_strand_id
1 'polypeptide(L)'
;MNYQYPIGKFECPSEITKMQISLWIKEIEELPTKISELVSDFTNEQLETPYRTGGWTARQVIHHIHDSHHHGYIRFKWALTENKPVIKAYQEDKWAELFDAKSAPIYLSLDLIKSLHAKWVYFLKGLSDENLDKIFIHPEGNIKISLAEDIGIYAWHGNHHLAHLKIISSL
;
A
#
# COMPACT_ATOMS: atom_id res chain seq x y z
N MET A 1 -5.78 -19.27 -12.07
CA MET A 1 -4.90 -18.21 -11.54
C MET A 1 -5.16 -18.04 -10.06
N ASN A 2 -4.14 -17.73 -9.25
CA ASN A 2 -4.35 -17.37 -7.85
C ASN A 2 -4.76 -15.90 -7.75
N TYR A 3 -6.07 -15.62 -7.74
CA TYR A 3 -6.59 -14.26 -7.68
C TYR A 3 -6.34 -13.57 -6.33
N GLN A 4 -5.93 -14.29 -5.28
CA GLN A 4 -5.54 -13.70 -4.00
C GLN A 4 -4.12 -13.11 -4.03
N TYR A 5 -3.24 -13.61 -4.90
CA TYR A 5 -1.86 -13.12 -5.06
C TYR A 5 -1.49 -13.07 -6.55
N PRO A 6 -2.12 -12.18 -7.34
CA PRO A 6 -1.96 -12.15 -8.79
C PRO A 6 -0.52 -11.86 -9.25
N ILE A 7 0.30 -11.26 -8.38
CA ILE A 7 1.72 -10.97 -8.64
C ILE A 7 2.66 -11.71 -7.67
N GLY A 8 2.18 -12.76 -6.99
CA GLY A 8 2.92 -13.43 -5.92
C GLY A 8 2.96 -12.64 -4.61
N LYS A 9 3.72 -13.15 -3.63
CA LYS A 9 3.96 -12.48 -2.33
C LYS A 9 5.23 -11.63 -2.42
N PHE A 10 5.36 -10.66 -1.51
CA PHE A 10 6.62 -9.94 -1.36
C PHE A 10 7.72 -10.89 -0.89
N GLU A 11 8.83 -10.90 -1.62
CA GLU A 11 10.05 -11.62 -1.26
C GLU A 11 11.14 -10.59 -1.04
N CYS A 12 11.50 -10.35 0.23
CA CYS A 12 12.57 -9.42 0.55
C CYS A 12 13.91 -10.00 0.11
N PRO A 13 14.72 -9.28 -0.69
CA PRO A 13 16.06 -9.75 -1.03
C PRO A 13 16.95 -9.79 0.22
N SER A 14 17.96 -10.67 0.22
CA SER A 14 18.92 -10.78 1.32
C SER A 14 19.78 -9.53 1.49
N GLU A 15 19.97 -8.76 0.41
CA GLU A 15 20.67 -7.48 0.40
C GLU A 15 19.81 -6.46 -0.36
N ILE A 16 19.47 -5.35 0.30
CA ILE A 16 18.70 -4.27 -0.30
C ILE A 16 19.67 -3.19 -0.80
N THR A 17 19.77 -3.04 -2.12
CA THR A 17 20.66 -2.05 -2.74
C THR A 17 19.99 -0.68 -2.89
N LYS A 18 20.77 0.39 -3.02
CA LYS A 18 20.27 1.74 -3.34
C LYS A 18 19.47 1.79 -4.63
N MET A 19 19.87 1.00 -5.62
CA MET A 19 19.14 0.87 -6.88
C MET A 19 17.76 0.25 -6.65
N GLN A 20 17.69 -0.81 -5.83
CA GLN A 20 16.42 -1.46 -5.48
C GLN A 20 15.48 -0.51 -4.74
N ILE A 21 16.00 0.24 -3.75
CA ILE A 21 15.23 1.26 -3.02
C ILE A 21 14.71 2.33 -3.99
N SER A 22 15.55 2.80 -4.91
CA SER A 22 15.14 3.81 -5.90
C SER A 22 14.03 3.30 -6.82
N LEU A 23 14.07 2.03 -7.22
CA LEU A 23 13.02 1.39 -8.01
C LEU A 23 11.71 1.29 -7.21
N TRP A 24 11.76 0.84 -5.96
CA TRP A 24 10.57 0.75 -5.12
C TRP A 24 9.96 2.14 -4.81
N ILE A 25 10.78 3.16 -4.55
CA ILE A 25 10.29 4.54 -4.40
C ILE A 25 9.59 5.01 -5.69
N LYS A 26 10.13 4.67 -6.86
CA LYS A 26 9.50 5.00 -8.15
C LYS A 26 8.16 4.27 -8.32
N GLU A 27 8.06 3.01 -7.92
CA GLU A 27 6.79 2.27 -7.94
C GLU A 27 5.73 2.92 -7.04
N ILE A 28 6.12 3.35 -5.83
CA ILE A 28 5.25 4.12 -4.93
C ILE A 28 4.86 5.46 -5.57
N GLU A 29 5.78 6.16 -6.24
CA GLU A 29 5.54 7.43 -6.92
C GLU A 29 4.53 7.33 -8.07
N GLU A 30 4.60 6.25 -8.86
CA GLU A 30 3.74 6.04 -10.02
C GLU A 30 2.36 5.46 -9.67
N LEU A 31 2.20 4.83 -8.51
CA LEU A 31 0.98 4.11 -8.13
C LEU A 31 -0.30 4.98 -8.20
N PRO A 32 -0.34 6.22 -7.65
CA PRO A 32 -1.57 7.02 -7.67
C PRO A 32 -2.09 7.29 -9.08
N THR A 33 -1.19 7.60 -10.01
CA THR A 33 -1.53 7.81 -11.43
C THR A 33 -2.07 6.53 -12.04
N LYS A 34 -1.38 5.40 -11.86
CA LYS A 34 -1.81 4.10 -12.42
C LYS A 34 -3.19 3.67 -11.92
N ILE A 35 -3.49 3.87 -10.63
CA ILE A 35 -4.82 3.57 -10.08
C ILE A 35 -5.85 4.51 -10.69
N SER A 36 -5.57 5.81 -10.72
CA SER A 36 -6.53 6.82 -11.19
C SER A 36 -6.90 6.62 -12.67
N GLU A 37 -5.91 6.32 -13.51
CA GLU A 37 -6.12 6.01 -14.94
C GLU A 37 -6.88 4.70 -15.14
N LEU A 38 -6.61 3.68 -14.32
CA LEU A 38 -7.32 2.40 -14.44
C LEU A 38 -8.79 2.53 -14.06
N VAL A 39 -9.10 3.26 -12.99
CA VAL A 39 -10.46 3.32 -12.43
C VAL A 39 -11.30 4.47 -13.00
N SER A 40 -10.73 5.34 -13.84
CA SER A 40 -11.50 6.42 -14.48
C SER A 40 -12.60 5.90 -15.39
N ASP A 41 -12.42 4.69 -15.94
CA ASP A 41 -13.34 4.06 -16.87
C ASP A 41 -14.28 3.05 -16.18
N PHE A 42 -14.18 2.91 -14.84
CA PHE A 42 -15.00 1.94 -14.12
C PHE A 42 -16.45 2.39 -14.04
N THR A 43 -17.36 1.46 -14.35
CA THR A 43 -18.79 1.65 -14.07
C THR A 43 -19.06 1.50 -12.57
N ASN A 44 -20.22 1.97 -12.10
CA ASN A 44 -20.66 1.69 -10.73
C ASN A 44 -20.74 0.19 -10.44
N GLU A 45 -21.14 -0.62 -11.42
CA GLU A 45 -21.16 -2.08 -11.27
C GLU A 45 -19.75 -2.63 -11.05
N GLN A 46 -18.76 -2.22 -11.84
CA GLN A 46 -17.36 -2.62 -11.64
C GLN A 46 -16.82 -2.16 -10.28
N LEU A 47 -17.25 -1.01 -9.75
CA LEU A 47 -16.87 -0.57 -8.42
C LEU A 47 -17.41 -1.48 -7.30
N GLU A 48 -18.57 -2.10 -7.51
CA GLU A 48 -19.18 -3.05 -6.59
C GLU A 48 -18.79 -4.52 -6.86
N THR A 49 -18.03 -4.79 -7.93
CA THR A 49 -17.58 -6.14 -8.29
C THR A 49 -16.41 -6.59 -7.40
N PRO A 50 -16.51 -7.76 -6.74
CA PRO A 50 -15.39 -8.35 -6.02
C PRO A 50 -14.25 -8.79 -6.96
N TYR A 51 -12.99 -8.54 -6.58
CA TYR A 51 -11.84 -9.00 -7.39
C TYR A 51 -11.68 -10.53 -7.42
N ARG A 52 -12.35 -11.24 -6.51
CA ARG A 52 -12.49 -12.70 -6.44
C ARG A 52 -13.72 -13.07 -5.61
N THR A 53 -14.19 -14.31 -5.71
CA THR A 53 -15.24 -14.83 -4.82
C THR A 53 -14.85 -14.65 -3.34
N GLY A 54 -15.72 -13.98 -2.58
CA GLY A 54 -15.49 -13.65 -1.16
C GLY A 54 -14.35 -12.66 -0.91
N GLY A 55 -13.85 -11.98 -1.96
CA GLY A 55 -12.89 -10.88 -1.84
C GLY A 55 -13.61 -9.52 -1.73
N TRP A 56 -12.81 -8.47 -1.59
CA TRP A 56 -13.28 -7.09 -1.57
C TRP A 56 -13.70 -6.59 -2.95
N THR A 57 -14.63 -5.62 -2.96
CA THR A 57 -15.00 -4.87 -4.17
C THR A 57 -13.86 -3.93 -4.61
N ALA A 58 -13.91 -3.42 -5.85
CA ALA A 58 -12.93 -2.42 -6.29
C ALA A 58 -12.94 -1.19 -5.36
N ARG A 59 -14.14 -0.73 -4.93
CA ARG A 59 -14.30 0.38 -4.00
C ARG A 59 -13.57 0.15 -2.69
N GLN A 60 -13.81 -1.01 -2.06
CA GLN A 60 -13.13 -1.39 -0.81
C GLN A 60 -11.61 -1.46 -1.01
N VAL A 61 -11.12 -2.01 -2.13
CA VAL A 61 -9.69 -2.05 -2.44
C VAL A 61 -9.09 -0.65 -2.54
N ILE A 62 -9.76 0.29 -3.21
CA ILE A 62 -9.26 1.68 -3.36
C ILE A 62 -9.18 2.38 -2.00
N HIS A 63 -10.19 2.22 -1.15
CA HIS A 63 -10.18 2.78 0.21
C HIS A 63 -9.09 2.13 1.08
N HIS A 64 -8.93 0.81 0.99
CA HIS A 64 -7.86 0.09 1.71
C HIS A 64 -6.45 0.55 1.31
N ILE A 65 -6.20 0.81 0.03
CA ILE A 65 -4.89 1.31 -0.42
C ILE A 65 -4.57 2.62 0.32
N HIS A 66 -5.52 3.54 0.42
CA HIS A 66 -5.35 4.77 1.21
C HIS A 66 -5.03 4.44 2.67
N ASP A 67 -5.88 3.67 3.34
CA ASP A 67 -5.77 3.43 4.79
C ASP A 67 -4.46 2.73 5.17
N SER A 68 -4.10 1.70 4.40
CA SER A 68 -2.86 0.94 4.58
C SER A 68 -1.62 1.82 4.37
N HIS A 69 -1.62 2.64 3.31
CA HIS A 69 -0.48 3.50 2.97
C HIS A 69 -0.36 4.67 3.95
N HIS A 70 -1.48 5.17 4.49
CA HIS A 70 -1.47 6.19 5.53
C HIS A 70 -0.83 5.67 6.82
N HIS A 71 -1.17 4.44 7.23
CA HIS A 71 -0.49 3.77 8.34
C HIS A 71 0.99 3.54 8.04
N GLY A 72 1.34 3.15 6.82
CA GLY A 72 2.73 3.03 6.36
C GLY A 72 3.52 4.29 6.59
N TYR A 73 3.05 5.41 6.06
CA TYR A 73 3.67 6.72 6.26
C TYR A 73 3.90 7.05 7.74
N ILE A 74 2.93 6.76 8.62
CA ILE A 74 3.06 6.97 10.07
C ILE A 74 4.14 6.07 10.69
N ARG A 75 4.23 4.79 10.28
CA ARG A 75 5.24 3.84 10.77
C ARG A 75 6.66 4.32 10.47
N PHE A 76 6.89 4.88 9.28
CA PHE A 76 8.17 5.50 8.94
C PHE A 76 8.51 6.64 9.90
N LYS A 77 7.54 7.49 10.25
CA LYS A 77 7.77 8.59 11.21
C LYS A 77 8.15 8.05 12.57
N TRP A 78 7.40 7.08 13.11
CA TRP A 78 7.73 6.45 14.39
C TRP A 78 9.12 5.81 14.40
N ALA A 79 9.46 5.00 13.39
CA ALA A 79 10.78 4.36 13.32
C ALA A 79 11.94 5.38 13.28
N LEU A 80 11.73 6.56 12.70
CA LEU A 80 12.74 7.62 12.68
C LEU A 80 12.86 8.39 13.98
N THR A 81 11.77 8.55 14.73
CA THR A 81 11.71 9.39 15.93
C THR A 81 11.73 8.63 17.25
N GLU A 82 11.57 7.31 17.20
CA GLU A 82 11.50 6.44 18.37
C GLU A 82 12.53 5.30 18.27
N ASN A 83 12.91 4.73 19.42
CA ASN A 83 13.85 3.62 19.45
C ASN A 83 13.13 2.28 19.24
N LYS A 84 13.15 1.77 18.00
CA LYS A 84 12.60 0.45 17.63
C LYS A 84 11.15 0.26 18.11
N PRO A 85 10.22 1.17 17.76
CA PRO A 85 8.88 1.16 18.31
C PRO A 85 8.11 -0.09 17.90
N VAL A 86 7.25 -0.59 18.80
CA VAL A 86 6.23 -1.57 18.45
C VAL A 86 5.06 -0.81 17.83
N ILE A 87 4.75 -1.05 16.56
CA ILE A 87 3.71 -0.31 15.85
C ILE A 87 2.32 -0.79 16.26
N LYS A 88 1.32 0.06 16.03
CA LYS A 88 -0.09 -0.34 16.15
C LYS A 88 -0.53 -1.07 14.88
N ALA A 89 -0.80 -2.36 15.01
CA ALA A 89 -1.51 -3.13 13.98
C ALA A 89 -3.00 -2.74 13.97
N TYR A 90 -3.66 -2.93 12.83
CA TYR A 90 -5.08 -2.64 12.64
C TYR A 90 -5.75 -3.82 11.93
N GLN A 91 -7.06 -3.95 12.10
CA GLN A 91 -7.85 -5.05 11.53
C GLN A 91 -8.39 -4.61 10.17
N GLU A 92 -7.57 -4.72 9.12
CA GLU A 92 -7.90 -4.26 7.77
C GLU A 92 -9.21 -4.83 7.23
N ASP A 93 -9.47 -6.13 7.47
CA ASP A 93 -10.75 -6.77 7.12
C ASP A 93 -11.94 -6.06 7.76
N LYS A 94 -11.81 -5.60 9.00
CA LYS A 94 -12.91 -4.89 9.67
C LYS A 94 -13.04 -3.44 9.20
N TRP A 95 -11.95 -2.80 8.78
CA TRP A 95 -11.98 -1.46 8.19
C TRP A 95 -12.68 -1.49 6.84
N ALA A 96 -12.37 -2.47 6.00
CA ALA A 96 -13.04 -2.69 4.72
C ALA A 96 -14.55 -2.92 4.87
N GLU A 97 -15.01 -3.41 6.03
CA GLU A 97 -16.43 -3.65 6.31
C GLU A 97 -17.21 -2.42 6.80
N LEU A 98 -16.54 -1.30 7.10
CA LEU A 98 -17.17 -0.06 7.51
C LEU A 98 -17.98 0.59 6.38
N PHE A 99 -18.94 1.45 6.74
CA PHE A 99 -19.88 2.03 5.78
C PHE A 99 -19.18 2.92 4.74
N ASP A 100 -18.11 3.62 5.13
CA ASP A 100 -17.34 4.49 4.26
C ASP A 100 -16.52 3.67 3.26
N ALA A 101 -15.85 2.60 3.69
CA ALA A 101 -15.15 1.69 2.77
C ALA A 101 -16.09 1.00 1.77
N LYS A 102 -17.38 0.82 2.11
CA LYS A 102 -18.38 0.17 1.27
C LYS A 102 -19.16 1.09 0.34
N SER A 103 -19.25 2.38 0.63
CA SER A 103 -20.16 3.27 -0.11
C SER A 103 -19.61 4.67 -0.41
N ALA A 104 -18.48 5.05 0.19
CA ALA A 104 -17.93 6.37 -0.07
C ALA A 104 -17.52 6.51 -1.55
N PRO A 105 -17.62 7.71 -2.12
CA PRO A 105 -17.07 7.97 -3.44
C PRO A 105 -15.56 7.72 -3.47
N ILE A 106 -15.09 6.96 -4.48
CA ILE A 106 -13.67 6.57 -4.58
C ILE A 106 -12.73 7.77 -4.71
N TYR A 107 -13.20 8.90 -5.26
CA TYR A 107 -12.37 10.09 -5.47
C TYR A 107 -11.77 10.61 -4.15
N LEU A 108 -12.46 10.40 -3.02
CA LEU A 108 -11.96 10.78 -1.70
C LEU A 108 -10.63 10.08 -1.39
N SER A 109 -10.56 8.77 -1.64
CA SER A 109 -9.31 8.02 -1.44
C SER A 109 -8.31 8.26 -2.55
N LEU A 110 -8.73 8.46 -3.81
CA LEU A 110 -7.79 8.78 -4.91
C LEU A 110 -7.05 10.09 -4.65
N ASP A 111 -7.76 11.14 -4.21
CA ASP A 111 -7.17 12.43 -3.87
C ASP A 111 -6.21 12.31 -2.68
N LEU A 112 -6.61 11.57 -1.64
CA LEU A 112 -5.77 11.32 -0.47
C LEU A 112 -4.53 10.49 -0.80
N ILE A 113 -4.65 9.44 -1.62
CA ILE A 113 -3.53 8.62 -2.10
C ILE A 113 -2.55 9.51 -2.88
N LYS A 114 -3.04 10.35 -3.79
CA LYS A 114 -2.20 11.27 -4.57
C LYS A 114 -1.39 12.21 -3.67
N SER A 115 -2.05 12.89 -2.74
CA SER A 115 -1.37 13.81 -1.81
C SER A 115 -0.43 13.10 -0.85
N LEU A 116 -0.86 11.96 -0.30
CA LEU A 116 -0.05 11.15 0.62
C LEU A 116 1.22 10.67 -0.08
N HIS A 117 1.11 10.07 -1.26
CA HIS A 117 2.26 9.53 -2.00
C HIS A 117 3.23 10.61 -2.43
N ALA A 118 2.75 11.77 -2.89
CA ALA A 118 3.64 12.89 -3.23
C ALA A 118 4.49 13.32 -2.02
N LYS A 119 3.87 13.45 -0.84
CA LYS A 119 4.56 13.77 0.42
C LYS A 119 5.48 12.63 0.88
N TRP A 120 5.01 11.39 0.77
CA TRP A 120 5.75 10.22 1.21
C TRP A 120 7.00 10.01 0.36
N VAL A 121 6.89 10.08 -0.97
CA VAL A 121 8.03 9.99 -1.90
C VAL A 121 9.04 11.09 -1.66
N TYR A 122 8.61 12.34 -1.46
CA TYR A 122 9.52 13.43 -1.09
C TYR A 122 10.31 13.09 0.19
N PHE A 123 9.62 12.56 1.19
CA PHE A 123 10.24 12.11 2.43
C PHE A 123 11.20 10.92 2.23
N LEU A 124 10.81 9.90 1.46
CA LEU A 124 11.63 8.70 1.19
C LEU A 124 12.93 9.05 0.45
N LYS A 125 12.86 9.95 -0.55
CA LYS A 125 14.02 10.44 -1.31
C LYS A 125 15.02 11.21 -0.43
N GLY A 126 14.60 11.68 0.74
CA GLY A 126 15.45 12.41 1.70
C GLY A 126 16.07 11.56 2.81
N LEU A 127 15.84 10.24 2.83
CA LEU A 127 16.41 9.36 3.86
C LEU A 127 17.89 9.08 3.61
N SER A 128 18.70 9.14 4.66
CA SER A 128 20.09 8.66 4.65
C SER A 128 20.14 7.13 4.75
N ASP A 129 21.31 6.56 4.46
CA ASP A 129 21.54 5.12 4.65
C ASP A 129 21.28 4.69 6.11
N GLU A 130 21.74 5.49 7.09
CA GLU A 130 21.47 5.24 8.52
C GLU A 130 19.98 5.27 8.88
N ASN A 131 19.20 6.12 8.20
CA ASN A 131 17.75 6.18 8.40
C ASN A 131 17.08 4.92 7.85
N LEU A 132 17.55 4.41 6.70
CA LEU A 132 17.03 3.21 6.05
C LEU A 132 17.25 1.94 6.90
N ASP A 133 18.32 1.92 7.71
CA ASP A 133 18.62 0.86 8.67
C ASP A 133 17.78 0.90 9.95
N LYS A 134 17.06 2.00 10.21
CA LYS A 134 16.15 2.05 11.36
C LYS A 134 15.02 1.05 11.17
N ILE A 135 14.52 0.54 12.29
CA ILE A 135 13.52 -0.52 12.31
C ILE A 135 12.31 -0.13 13.15
N PHE A 136 11.19 -0.77 12.88
CA PHE A 136 10.10 -0.92 13.82
C PHE A 136 9.81 -2.41 14.05
N ILE A 137 8.96 -2.70 15.04
CA ILE A 137 8.54 -4.06 15.39
C ILE A 137 7.05 -4.20 15.07
N HIS A 138 6.71 -5.13 14.19
CA HIS A 138 5.34 -5.54 13.99
C HIS A 138 4.89 -6.42 15.17
N PRO A 139 3.77 -6.12 15.85
CA PRO A 139 3.37 -6.82 17.06
C PRO A 139 2.99 -8.29 16.80
N GLU A 140 2.41 -8.56 15.62
CA GLU A 140 2.18 -9.93 15.18
C GLU A 140 3.51 -10.60 14.82
N GLY A 141 3.86 -11.66 15.54
CA GLY A 141 5.11 -12.40 15.34
C GLY A 141 6.38 -11.72 15.86
N ASN A 142 6.28 -10.51 16.45
CA ASN A 142 7.42 -9.73 16.94
C ASN A 142 8.51 -9.53 15.86
N ILE A 143 8.07 -9.27 14.63
CA ILE A 143 8.92 -9.21 13.43
C ILE A 143 9.55 -7.82 13.36
N LYS A 144 10.87 -7.77 13.19
CA LYS A 144 11.60 -6.52 12.96
C LYS A 144 11.59 -6.23 11.48
N ILE A 145 11.18 -5.03 11.11
CA ILE A 145 11.13 -4.57 9.71
C ILE A 145 11.98 -3.30 9.62
N SER A 146 12.95 -3.28 8.71
CA SER A 146 13.73 -2.07 8.43
C SER A 146 12.96 -1.11 7.53
N LEU A 147 13.30 0.17 7.57
CA LEU A 147 12.69 1.14 6.66
C LEU A 147 13.03 0.85 5.19
N ALA A 148 14.21 0.31 4.91
CA ALA A 148 14.56 -0.17 3.57
C ALA A 148 13.62 -1.29 3.10
N GLU A 149 13.32 -2.27 3.96
CA GLU A 149 12.39 -3.36 3.68
C GLU A 149 10.95 -2.85 3.53
N ASP A 150 10.51 -1.95 4.41
CA ASP A 150 9.14 -1.42 4.39
C ASP A 150 8.83 -0.62 3.10
N ILE A 151 9.83 0.03 2.51
CA ILE A 151 9.69 0.64 1.17
C ILE A 151 9.33 -0.44 0.13
N GLY A 152 10.01 -1.59 0.16
CA GLY A 152 9.73 -2.71 -0.74
C GLY A 152 8.37 -3.34 -0.48
N ILE A 153 7.98 -3.50 0.78
CA ILE A 153 6.66 -4.00 1.17
C ILE A 153 5.55 -3.12 0.58
N TYR A 154 5.66 -1.79 0.71
CA TYR A 154 4.63 -0.87 0.21
C TYR A 154 4.63 -0.71 -1.32
N ALA A 155 5.80 -0.84 -1.96
CA ALA A 155 5.88 -0.92 -3.41
C ALA A 155 5.17 -2.18 -3.96
N TRP A 156 5.41 -3.34 -3.34
CA TRP A 156 4.69 -4.57 -3.66
C TRP A 156 3.20 -4.46 -3.34
N HIS A 157 2.82 -3.97 -2.16
CA HIS A 157 1.42 -3.86 -1.72
C HIS A 157 0.60 -2.99 -2.66
N GLY A 158 1.15 -1.85 -3.08
CA GLY A 158 0.51 -0.99 -4.07
C GLY A 158 0.28 -1.70 -5.41
N ASN A 159 1.33 -2.33 -5.96
CA ASN A 159 1.24 -3.08 -7.21
C ASN A 159 0.32 -4.31 -7.11
N HIS A 160 0.28 -4.94 -5.94
CA HIS A 160 -0.56 -6.08 -5.63
C HIS A 160 -2.04 -5.73 -5.70
N HIS A 161 -2.45 -4.64 -5.06
CA HIS A 161 -3.84 -4.18 -5.14
C HIS A 161 -4.18 -3.55 -6.49
N LEU A 162 -3.23 -2.89 -7.16
CA LEU A 162 -3.41 -2.49 -8.55
C LEU A 162 -3.71 -3.69 -9.46
N ALA A 163 -3.06 -4.83 -9.25
CA ALA A 163 -3.34 -6.06 -9.99
C ALA A 163 -4.73 -6.64 -9.67
N HIS A 164 -5.23 -6.52 -8.43
CA HIS A 164 -6.62 -6.83 -8.11
C HIS A 164 -7.61 -5.95 -8.89
N LEU A 165 -7.36 -4.65 -8.99
CA LEU A 165 -8.19 -3.75 -9.79
C LEU A 165 -8.16 -4.12 -11.28
N LYS A 166 -7.00 -4.52 -11.81
CA LYS A 166 -6.89 -4.97 -13.22
C LYS A 166 -7.70 -6.24 -13.53
N ILE A 167 -7.86 -7.15 -12.56
CA ILE A 167 -8.74 -8.31 -12.71
C ILE A 167 -10.17 -7.86 -12.98
N ILE A 168 -10.66 -6.86 -12.23
CA ILE A 168 -12.01 -6.33 -12.38
C ILE A 168 -12.18 -5.57 -13.70
N SER A 169 -11.18 -4.80 -14.12
CA SER A 169 -11.19 -4.09 -15.41
C SER A 169 -11.33 -5.02 -16.62
N SER A 170 -11.00 -6.30 -16.45
CA SER A 170 -11.05 -7.32 -17.51
C SER A 170 -12.37 -8.09 -17.54
N LEU A 171 -13.31 -7.76 -16.65
CA LEU A 171 -14.67 -8.30 -16.57
C LEU A 171 -15.66 -7.34 -17.26
#